data_AF-A0A2N5PBB7-F1
#
_entry.id   AF-A0A2N5PBB7-F1
#
_cell.length_a   1.000
_cell.length_b   1.000
_cell.length_c   1.000
_cell.angle_alpha   90.00
_cell.angle_beta   90.00
_cell.angle_gamma   90.00
#
_symmetry.space_group_name_H-M   'P 1'
#
loop_
_entity.id
_entity.type
_entity.pdbx_description
1 polymer ?
#
loop_
_entity_poly.entity_id
_entity_poly.type
_entity_poly.pdbx_seq_one_letter_code
_entity_poly.pdbx_strand_id
1 'polypeptide(L)'
;MDIKRAKQEIKDSIEAYLAKDEFGDYRIPAIRQRPIFLVGPPGIGKTQIMEQIAKECRIGLVAYTITHHTRQSAVGLPFIQEKEYGGKTVSVTEYTMSEIIASVYDKIEKTGIREGILFLDEINCVSETLAPTMLQFLQGKTFGNQKVPEGWIIVTAGNPPEYNKSVREFDVVTLDRIKRIDVEENFEVWKEYAYRQGIHPAVISYLEIRRKNFYRIENTVDGKVFATARGWEDLSQLIQVYEMLEKTVDRDVVYQYIQHKLIAKDFANYLALYYKYKQDYAVEDLLKGEWNPSIIQKIKNAPLDEHLSIVGLLSGRLGEAFAACYRADAMVTKIYEYMLLYREHQKEWSLETVIGQITQDLEAGKKAEQLTRTEEKTMQKAEAFFETARIRVNESSGSKEAVYDEVKSQFEAEAERLEEQTEEAAGMLQHVFAFLEAAFGESQEMVAFITELNANYYSVWFIKENGSDAYYRYNKGLLFEERQQKILGQMEEVETLLNAGIKS
;
A
#
# COMPACT_ATOMS: atom_id res chain seq x y z
N MET A 1 11.52 6.54 -12.69
CA MET A 1 10.08 6.11 -12.82
C MET A 1 9.47 5.99 -11.44
N ASP A 2 8.16 6.06 -11.28
CA ASP A 2 7.55 5.91 -9.95
C ASP A 2 7.47 4.45 -9.45
N ILE A 3 7.18 4.29 -8.16
CA ILE A 3 7.11 2.99 -7.47
C ILE A 3 5.95 2.11 -7.96
N LYS A 4 4.85 2.68 -8.46
CA LYS A 4 3.69 1.92 -8.96
C LYS A 4 4.00 1.27 -10.29
N ARG A 5 4.66 1.99 -11.21
CA ARG A 5 5.19 1.41 -12.44
C ARG A 5 6.27 0.37 -12.16
N ALA A 6 7.17 0.64 -11.21
CA ALA A 6 8.20 -0.34 -10.81
C ALA A 6 7.57 -1.63 -10.26
N LYS A 7 6.51 -1.54 -9.45
CA LYS A 7 5.75 -2.71 -8.96
C LYS A 7 5.19 -3.52 -10.12
N GLN A 8 4.58 -2.87 -11.12
CA GLN A 8 4.01 -3.57 -12.28
C GLN A 8 5.09 -4.27 -13.10
N GLU A 9 6.20 -3.59 -13.40
CA GLU A 9 7.35 -4.19 -14.11
C GLU A 9 7.90 -5.44 -13.42
N ILE A 10 7.89 -5.47 -12.08
CA ILE A 10 8.34 -6.63 -11.31
C ILE A 10 7.33 -7.77 -11.42
N LYS A 11 6.02 -7.48 -11.33
CA LYS A 11 4.98 -8.49 -11.54
C LYS A 11 5.08 -9.12 -12.93
N ASP A 12 5.20 -8.30 -13.97
CA ASP A 12 5.33 -8.76 -15.35
C ASP A 12 6.60 -9.61 -15.53
N SER A 13 7.70 -9.23 -14.86
CA SER A 13 8.94 -10.00 -14.86
C SER A 13 8.78 -11.35 -14.15
N ILE A 14 8.07 -11.37 -13.02
CA ILE A 14 7.78 -12.59 -12.27
C ILE A 14 6.92 -13.53 -13.10
N GLU A 15 5.85 -13.04 -13.69
CA GLU A 15 4.98 -13.82 -14.57
C GLU A 15 5.78 -14.42 -15.72
N ALA A 16 6.61 -13.61 -16.40
CA ALA A 16 7.45 -14.09 -17.50
C ALA A 16 8.51 -15.12 -17.05
N TYR A 17 9.11 -14.94 -15.87
CA TYR A 17 10.15 -15.83 -15.34
C TYR A 17 9.58 -17.15 -14.81
N LEU A 18 8.35 -17.13 -14.29
CA LEU A 18 7.66 -18.33 -13.78
C LEU A 18 6.79 -19.03 -14.83
N ALA A 19 6.59 -18.42 -16.00
CA ALA A 19 5.83 -19.03 -17.09
C ALA A 19 6.47 -20.35 -17.54
N LYS A 20 5.65 -21.41 -17.58
CA LYS A 20 6.06 -22.76 -17.99
C LYS A 20 5.59 -23.10 -19.40
N ASP A 21 6.29 -24.02 -20.05
CA ASP A 21 5.87 -24.63 -21.30
C ASP A 21 4.96 -25.85 -21.06
N GLU A 22 4.61 -26.57 -22.13
CA GLU A 22 3.73 -27.75 -22.06
C GLU A 22 4.34 -28.95 -21.33
N PHE A 23 5.66 -28.95 -21.08
CA PHE A 23 6.39 -30.00 -20.37
C PHE A 23 6.61 -29.65 -18.89
N GLY A 24 6.23 -28.44 -18.47
CA GLY A 24 6.39 -27.96 -17.11
C GLY A 24 7.73 -27.26 -16.84
N ASP A 25 8.55 -27.06 -17.88
CA ASP A 25 9.83 -26.36 -17.78
C ASP A 25 9.63 -24.83 -17.87
N TYR A 26 10.46 -24.07 -17.17
CA TYR A 26 10.42 -22.60 -17.24
C TYR A 26 10.82 -22.12 -18.65
N ARG A 27 9.94 -21.34 -19.29
CA ARG A 27 10.17 -20.79 -20.64
C ARG A 27 11.43 -19.96 -20.74
N ILE A 28 11.74 -19.21 -19.66
CA ILE A 28 13.02 -18.53 -19.49
C ILE A 28 13.81 -19.31 -18.45
N PRO A 29 14.88 -20.03 -18.84
CA PRO A 29 15.65 -20.83 -17.90
C PRO A 29 16.30 -19.94 -16.83
N ALA A 30 16.47 -20.46 -15.61
CA ALA A 30 16.96 -19.70 -14.46
C ALA A 30 18.26 -18.92 -14.74
N ILE A 31 19.16 -19.46 -15.57
CA ILE A 31 20.42 -18.79 -15.96
C ILE A 31 20.23 -17.53 -16.81
N ARG A 32 19.10 -17.40 -17.53
CA ARG A 32 18.77 -16.24 -18.37
C ARG A 32 17.85 -15.23 -17.69
N GLN A 33 17.29 -15.58 -16.54
CA GLN A 33 16.49 -14.65 -15.74
C GLN A 33 17.42 -13.68 -15.01
N ARG A 34 17.53 -12.44 -15.47
CA ARG A 34 18.35 -11.41 -14.81
C ARG A 34 17.75 -11.03 -13.45
N PRO A 35 18.53 -10.96 -12.35
CA PRO A 35 18.04 -10.39 -11.09
C PRO A 35 17.52 -8.98 -11.29
N ILE A 36 16.47 -8.62 -10.57
CA ILE A 36 15.91 -7.28 -10.62
C ILE A 36 16.60 -6.42 -9.56
N PHE A 37 17.03 -5.21 -9.91
CA PHE A 37 17.67 -4.28 -8.98
C PHE A 37 16.93 -2.94 -8.97
N LEU A 38 16.23 -2.66 -7.87
CA LEU A 38 15.57 -1.39 -7.62
C LEU A 38 16.56 -0.39 -7.00
N VAL A 39 16.78 0.72 -7.66
CA VAL A 39 17.56 1.85 -7.12
C VAL A 39 16.59 2.97 -6.83
N GLY A 40 16.52 3.44 -5.60
CA GLY A 40 15.69 4.60 -5.29
C GLY A 40 15.87 5.12 -3.88
N PRO A 41 15.39 6.34 -3.58
CA PRO A 41 15.54 6.95 -2.26
C PRO A 41 15.03 6.06 -1.11
N PRO A 42 15.54 6.24 0.12
CA PRO A 42 15.01 5.54 1.28
C PRO A 42 13.56 5.97 1.59
N GLY A 43 12.75 5.04 2.10
CA GLY A 43 11.41 5.35 2.60
C GLY A 43 10.32 5.52 1.54
N ILE A 44 10.56 5.17 0.27
CA ILE A 44 9.55 5.23 -0.83
C ILE A 44 8.71 3.96 -1.01
N GLY A 45 8.84 2.97 -0.11
CA GLY A 45 8.04 1.73 -0.16
C GLY A 45 8.63 0.54 -0.92
N LYS A 46 9.93 0.54 -1.26
CA LYS A 46 10.60 -0.57 -1.98
C LYS A 46 10.37 -1.96 -1.35
N THR A 47 10.50 -2.07 -0.03
CA THR A 47 10.27 -3.32 0.71
C THR A 47 8.79 -3.69 0.74
N GLN A 48 7.91 -2.71 0.99
CA GLN A 48 6.45 -2.92 1.08
C GLN A 48 5.87 -3.44 -0.25
N ILE A 49 6.35 -2.96 -1.40
CA ILE A 49 5.86 -3.47 -2.68
C ILE A 49 6.22 -4.94 -2.91
N MET A 50 7.30 -5.46 -2.33
CA MET A 50 7.65 -6.89 -2.45
C MET A 50 6.61 -7.76 -1.74
N GLU A 51 6.18 -7.35 -0.55
CA GLU A 51 5.11 -8.04 0.20
C GLU A 51 3.80 -8.02 -0.57
N GLN A 52 3.45 -6.88 -1.19
CA GLN A 52 2.25 -6.76 -2.00
C GLN A 52 2.32 -7.66 -3.24
N ILE A 53 3.46 -7.67 -3.94
CA ILE A 53 3.66 -8.51 -5.14
C ILE A 53 3.55 -9.99 -4.77
N ALA A 54 4.18 -10.43 -3.68
CA ALA A 54 4.14 -11.82 -3.26
C ALA A 54 2.70 -12.31 -3.02
N LYS A 55 1.87 -11.49 -2.37
CA LYS A 55 0.44 -11.79 -2.15
C LYS A 55 -0.38 -11.76 -3.44
N GLU A 56 -0.19 -10.74 -4.28
CA GLU A 56 -0.91 -10.61 -5.55
C GLU A 56 -0.58 -11.74 -6.54
N CYS A 57 0.68 -12.17 -6.59
CA CYS A 57 1.14 -13.26 -7.44
C CYS A 57 1.00 -14.65 -6.79
N ARG A 58 0.57 -14.72 -5.52
CA ARG A 58 0.45 -15.96 -4.73
C ARG A 58 1.73 -16.79 -4.65
N ILE A 59 2.86 -16.11 -4.44
CA ILE A 59 4.19 -16.71 -4.33
C ILE A 59 4.81 -16.45 -2.95
N GLY A 60 5.86 -17.18 -2.60
CA GLY A 60 6.61 -16.99 -1.37
C GLY A 60 7.43 -15.70 -1.38
N LEU A 61 7.69 -15.14 -0.19
CA LEU A 61 8.63 -14.03 0.00
C LEU A 61 9.59 -14.35 1.15
N VAL A 62 10.87 -14.18 0.86
CA VAL A 62 11.96 -14.13 1.84
C VAL A 62 12.67 -12.80 1.65
N ALA A 63 12.70 -11.98 2.69
CA ALA A 63 13.28 -10.63 2.65
C ALA A 63 14.41 -10.50 3.69
N TYR A 64 15.56 -10.01 3.24
CA TYR A 64 16.72 -9.74 4.09
C TYR A 64 17.29 -8.36 3.84
N THR A 65 17.76 -7.71 4.91
CA THR A 65 18.60 -6.51 4.81
C THR A 65 20.05 -6.91 4.99
N ILE A 66 20.83 -6.90 3.92
CA ILE A 66 22.16 -7.54 3.91
C ILE A 66 23.18 -6.83 4.83
N THR A 67 22.96 -5.56 5.14
CA THR A 67 23.84 -4.75 6.01
C THR A 67 23.87 -5.26 7.46
N HIS A 68 22.88 -6.05 7.87
CA HIS A 68 22.85 -6.70 9.19
C HIS A 68 23.55 -8.07 9.22
N HIS A 69 24.04 -8.56 8.08
CA HIS A 69 24.68 -9.87 7.98
C HIS A 69 26.20 -9.79 7.98
N THR A 70 26.81 -10.80 8.59
CA THR A 70 28.24 -11.03 8.45
C THR A 70 28.49 -11.90 7.23
N ARG A 71 29.74 -11.94 6.78
CA ARG A 71 30.14 -12.90 5.73
C ARG A 71 29.81 -14.34 6.11
N GLN A 72 29.87 -14.68 7.40
CA GLN A 72 29.61 -16.02 7.90
C GLN A 72 28.12 -16.40 7.80
N SER A 73 27.19 -15.50 8.16
CA SER A 73 25.76 -15.80 8.00
C SER A 73 25.34 -15.87 6.52
N ALA A 74 25.94 -15.01 5.68
CA ALA A 74 25.65 -14.98 4.25
C ALA A 74 26.24 -16.18 3.47
N VAL A 75 27.46 -16.63 3.78
CA VAL A 75 28.17 -17.69 3.02
C VAL A 75 28.08 -19.07 3.69
N GLY A 76 27.85 -19.10 5.01
CA GLY A 76 27.99 -20.29 5.84
C GLY A 76 29.29 -20.29 6.65
N LEU A 77 29.36 -21.18 7.63
CA LEU A 77 30.54 -21.40 8.46
C LEU A 77 31.48 -22.41 7.81
N PRO A 78 32.79 -22.14 7.77
CA PRO A 78 33.76 -23.11 7.25
C PRO A 78 33.90 -24.28 8.22
N PHE A 79 33.93 -25.50 7.69
CA PHE A 79 34.26 -26.70 8.43
C PHE A 79 35.23 -27.58 7.62
N ILE A 80 35.99 -28.40 8.32
CA ILE A 80 36.96 -29.30 7.70
C ILE A 80 36.25 -30.59 7.33
N GLN A 81 36.42 -31.03 6.08
CA GLN A 81 35.94 -32.31 5.59
C GLN A 81 37.10 -33.04 4.92
N GLU A 82 37.20 -34.35 5.12
CA GLU A 82 38.16 -35.17 4.39
C GLU A 82 37.55 -35.62 3.07
N LYS A 83 38.29 -35.42 1.97
CA LYS A 83 37.91 -35.89 0.63
C LYS A 83 39.04 -36.67 0.00
N GLU A 84 38.68 -37.65 -0.81
CA GLU A 84 39.65 -38.45 -1.57
C GLU A 84 39.80 -37.87 -2.98
N TYR A 85 41.01 -37.42 -3.32
CA TYR A 85 41.36 -36.99 -4.68
C TYR A 85 42.56 -37.82 -5.17
N GLY A 86 42.39 -38.50 -6.30
CA GLY A 86 43.45 -39.31 -6.91
C GLY A 86 44.02 -40.40 -6.00
N GLY A 87 43.17 -41.04 -5.18
CA GLY A 87 43.57 -42.10 -4.25
C GLY A 87 44.25 -41.62 -2.96
N LYS A 88 44.20 -40.32 -2.66
CA LYS A 88 44.74 -39.74 -1.41
C LYS A 88 43.67 -38.97 -0.66
N THR A 89 43.53 -39.25 0.63
CA THR A 89 42.72 -38.47 1.55
C THR A 89 43.40 -37.14 1.85
N VAL A 90 42.70 -36.04 1.61
CA VAL A 90 43.15 -34.69 1.93
C VAL A 90 42.03 -33.94 2.65
N SER A 91 42.41 -33.14 3.64
CA SER A 91 41.48 -32.23 4.31
C SER A 91 41.17 -31.03 3.41
N VAL A 92 39.89 -30.80 3.15
CA VAL A 92 39.39 -29.63 2.42
C VAL A 92 38.48 -28.79 3.31
N THR A 93 38.35 -27.51 2.96
CA THR A 93 37.39 -26.61 3.59
C THR A 93 36.07 -26.64 2.82
N GLU A 94 34.99 -26.98 3.51
CA GLU A 94 33.62 -26.82 3.04
C GLU A 94 32.87 -25.76 3.86
N TYR A 95 31.71 -25.33 3.39
CA TYR A 95 30.87 -24.33 4.05
C TYR A 95 29.49 -24.92 4.34
N THR A 96 28.93 -24.58 5.51
CA THR A 96 27.52 -24.89 5.81
C THR A 96 26.59 -24.15 4.86
N MET A 97 25.31 -24.53 4.85
CA MET A 97 24.30 -23.77 4.10
C MET A 97 24.23 -22.32 4.61
N SER A 98 24.10 -21.39 3.68
CA SER A 98 23.80 -19.97 3.96
C SER A 98 22.47 -19.86 4.69
N GLU A 99 22.38 -19.03 5.73
CA GLU A 99 21.12 -18.75 6.43
C GLU A 99 20.06 -18.17 5.47
N ILE A 100 20.51 -17.38 4.49
CA ILE A 100 19.64 -16.79 3.47
C ILE A 100 19.00 -17.90 2.63
N ILE A 101 19.79 -18.87 2.17
CA ILE A 101 19.27 -19.99 1.36
C ILE A 101 18.46 -20.97 2.20
N ALA A 102 18.89 -21.25 3.44
CA ALA A 102 18.14 -22.08 4.37
C ALA A 102 16.73 -21.54 4.60
N SER A 103 16.59 -20.23 4.83
CA SER A 103 15.28 -19.61 5.01
C SER A 103 14.34 -19.73 3.81
N VAL A 104 14.89 -19.82 2.59
CA VAL A 104 14.10 -20.08 1.38
C VAL A 104 13.54 -21.50 1.43
N TYR A 105 14.35 -22.49 1.78
CA TYR A 105 13.87 -23.87 1.97
C TYR A 105 12.87 -23.97 3.12
N ASP A 106 13.15 -23.36 4.26
CA ASP A 106 12.22 -23.31 5.41
C ASP A 106 10.88 -22.69 4.99
N LYS A 107 10.92 -21.65 4.14
CA LYS A 107 9.71 -21.00 3.61
C LYS A 107 8.92 -21.94 2.72
N ILE A 108 9.59 -22.68 1.83
CA ILE A 108 8.95 -23.69 0.97
C ILE A 108 8.32 -24.78 1.83
N GLU A 109 9.01 -25.30 2.84
CA GLU A 109 8.50 -26.36 3.71
C GLU A 109 7.31 -25.89 4.55
N LYS A 110 7.39 -24.68 5.13
CA LYS A 110 6.34 -24.08 5.95
C LYS A 110 5.06 -23.82 5.15
N THR A 111 5.19 -23.23 3.96
CA THR A 111 4.06 -22.73 3.16
C THR A 111 3.56 -23.73 2.12
N GLY A 112 4.40 -24.69 1.71
CA GLY A 112 4.16 -25.56 0.55
C GLY A 112 4.34 -24.86 -0.81
N ILE A 113 4.65 -23.56 -0.82
CA ILE A 113 4.79 -22.76 -2.05
C ILE A 113 6.22 -22.89 -2.57
N ARG A 114 6.38 -23.44 -3.78
CA ARG A 114 7.70 -23.70 -4.39
C ARG A 114 8.30 -22.51 -5.14
N GLU A 115 7.48 -21.53 -5.50
CA GLU A 115 7.90 -20.35 -6.27
C GLU A 115 7.87 -19.11 -5.38
N GLY A 116 8.81 -18.18 -5.57
CA GLY A 116 8.95 -17.06 -4.64
C GLY A 116 9.91 -15.97 -5.07
N ILE A 117 10.00 -14.95 -4.22
CA ILE A 117 10.95 -13.85 -4.32
C ILE A 117 11.95 -13.97 -3.17
N LEU A 118 13.23 -14.00 -3.51
CA LEU A 118 14.31 -13.71 -2.57
C LEU A 118 14.67 -12.22 -2.72
N PHE A 119 14.21 -11.41 -1.76
CA PHE A 119 14.42 -9.97 -1.71
C PHE A 119 15.63 -9.62 -0.84
N LEU A 120 16.63 -8.95 -1.41
CA LEU A 120 17.77 -8.42 -0.67
C LEU A 120 17.80 -6.90 -0.69
N ASP A 121 17.54 -6.28 0.44
CA ASP A 121 17.59 -4.83 0.62
C ASP A 121 19.00 -4.35 0.96
N GLU A 122 19.30 -3.11 0.59
CA GLU A 122 20.58 -2.43 0.77
C GLU A 122 21.81 -3.17 0.19
N ILE A 123 21.64 -3.87 -0.94
CA ILE A 123 22.72 -4.72 -1.50
C ILE A 123 23.99 -3.96 -1.88
N ASN A 124 23.86 -2.68 -2.21
CA ASN A 124 24.98 -1.81 -2.56
C ASN A 124 25.63 -1.13 -1.34
N CYS A 125 25.13 -1.35 -0.12
CA CYS A 125 25.70 -0.83 1.13
C CYS A 125 26.49 -1.89 1.91
N VAL A 126 26.78 -3.05 1.30
CA VAL A 126 27.49 -4.15 1.96
C VAL A 126 28.92 -3.80 2.37
N SER A 127 29.39 -4.49 3.40
CA SER A 127 30.78 -4.43 3.83
C SER A 127 31.75 -4.87 2.74
N GLU A 128 33.00 -4.43 2.85
CA GLU A 128 34.05 -4.74 1.86
C GLU A 128 34.31 -6.23 1.70
N THR A 129 34.22 -6.96 2.80
CA THR A 129 34.49 -8.40 2.83
C THR A 129 33.36 -9.22 2.21
N LEU A 130 32.17 -8.64 2.06
CA LEU A 130 30.97 -9.28 1.50
C LEU A 130 30.69 -8.87 0.04
N ALA A 131 31.18 -7.71 -0.39
CA ALA A 131 30.94 -7.19 -1.74
C ALA A 131 31.26 -8.20 -2.87
N PRO A 132 32.41 -8.90 -2.89
CA PRO A 132 32.71 -9.87 -3.94
C PRO A 132 31.70 -11.03 -3.99
N THR A 133 31.24 -11.50 -2.83
CA THR A 133 30.23 -12.55 -2.73
C THR A 133 28.87 -12.07 -3.24
N MET A 134 28.50 -10.80 -3.00
CA MET A 134 27.23 -10.25 -3.52
C MET A 134 27.26 -10.15 -5.04
N LEU A 135 28.38 -9.71 -5.61
CA LEU A 135 28.54 -9.67 -7.07
C LEU A 135 28.45 -11.08 -7.67
N GLN A 136 29.12 -12.06 -7.04
CA GLN A 136 29.00 -13.46 -7.45
C GLN A 136 27.55 -13.94 -7.36
N PHE A 137 26.82 -13.59 -6.29
CA PHE A 137 25.43 -13.97 -6.13
C PHE A 137 24.53 -13.38 -7.22
N LEU A 138 24.66 -12.08 -7.51
CA LEU A 138 23.89 -11.42 -8.56
C LEU A 138 24.16 -12.03 -9.94
N GLN A 139 25.41 -12.45 -10.22
CA GLN A 139 25.76 -12.99 -11.52
C GLN A 139 25.50 -14.50 -11.66
N GLY A 140 25.76 -15.26 -10.59
CA GLY A 140 25.75 -16.73 -10.59
C GLY A 140 24.54 -17.36 -9.91
N LYS A 141 23.69 -16.57 -9.23
CA LYS A 141 22.55 -17.04 -8.42
C LYS A 141 22.95 -18.08 -7.37
N THR A 142 24.16 -17.91 -6.83
CA THR A 142 24.74 -18.79 -5.82
C THR A 142 25.26 -17.96 -4.66
N PHE A 143 24.86 -18.34 -3.45
CA PHE A 143 25.48 -17.87 -2.21
C PHE A 143 26.47 -18.93 -1.72
N GLY A 144 27.76 -18.61 -1.73
CA GLY A 144 28.79 -19.60 -1.49
C GLY A 144 28.72 -20.73 -2.52
N ASN A 145 28.55 -21.97 -2.05
CA ASN A 145 28.43 -23.16 -2.91
C ASN A 145 26.97 -23.57 -3.18
N GLN A 146 25.99 -22.82 -2.65
CA GLN A 146 24.57 -23.18 -2.71
C GLN A 146 23.86 -22.32 -3.76
N LYS A 147 23.08 -22.97 -4.63
CA LYS A 147 22.23 -22.30 -5.62
C LYS A 147 20.94 -21.82 -4.97
N VAL A 148 20.41 -20.70 -5.47
CA VAL A 148 19.01 -20.35 -5.21
C VAL A 148 18.11 -21.43 -5.82
N PRO A 149 17.09 -21.92 -5.09
CA PRO A 149 16.14 -22.90 -5.60
C PRO A 149 15.49 -22.45 -6.92
N GLU A 150 15.20 -23.39 -7.81
CA GLU A 150 14.42 -23.08 -9.01
C GLU A 150 13.02 -22.57 -8.63
N GLY A 151 12.47 -21.67 -9.44
CA GLY A 151 11.22 -20.98 -9.12
C GLY A 151 11.37 -19.78 -8.16
N TRP A 152 12.57 -19.52 -7.62
CA TRP A 152 12.85 -18.36 -6.80
C TRP A 152 13.57 -17.26 -7.57
N ILE A 153 12.93 -16.09 -7.64
CA ILE A 153 13.41 -14.92 -8.37
C ILE A 153 14.17 -14.01 -7.41
N ILE A 154 15.33 -13.55 -7.85
CA ILE A 154 16.15 -12.62 -7.09
C ILE A 154 15.71 -11.20 -7.40
N VAL A 155 15.24 -10.50 -6.37
CA VAL A 155 14.96 -9.06 -6.42
C VAL A 155 15.83 -8.39 -5.37
N THR A 156 16.43 -7.26 -5.72
CA THR A 156 17.35 -6.56 -4.84
C THR A 156 17.02 -5.07 -4.84
N ALA A 157 17.30 -4.40 -3.73
CA ALA A 157 17.14 -2.96 -3.61
C ALA A 157 18.41 -2.30 -3.10
N GLY A 158 18.62 -1.06 -3.53
CA GLY A 158 19.75 -0.24 -3.13
C GLY A 158 19.36 1.23 -3.04
N ASN A 159 20.26 1.99 -2.42
CA ASN A 159 20.14 3.44 -2.33
C ASN A 159 21.03 4.11 -3.38
N PRO A 160 20.60 5.23 -3.99
CA PRO A 160 21.48 6.04 -4.80
C PRO A 160 22.66 6.59 -3.96
N PRO A 161 23.86 6.76 -4.56
CA PRO A 161 25.07 7.21 -3.85
C PRO A 161 24.91 8.51 -3.07
N GLU A 162 24.08 9.44 -3.57
CA GLU A 162 23.81 10.74 -2.95
C GLU A 162 23.12 10.63 -1.58
N TYR A 163 22.39 9.55 -1.31
CA TYR A 163 21.65 9.37 -0.05
C TYR A 163 22.46 8.64 1.02
N ASN A 164 23.43 7.79 0.64
CA ASN A 164 24.18 6.97 1.58
C ASN A 164 25.66 6.83 1.18
N LYS A 165 26.57 7.27 2.07
CA LYS A 165 28.03 7.28 1.83
C LYS A 165 28.65 5.88 1.75
N SER A 166 27.97 4.86 2.27
CA SER A 166 28.43 3.47 2.23
C SER A 166 28.08 2.77 0.92
N VAL A 167 27.38 3.47 0.00
CA VAL A 167 26.98 2.93 -1.30
C VAL A 167 28.21 2.69 -2.17
N ARG A 168 28.27 1.49 -2.73
CA ARG A 168 29.23 1.07 -3.75
C ARG A 168 28.50 0.96 -5.07
N GLU A 169 28.95 1.70 -6.06
CA GLU A 169 28.39 1.59 -7.41
C GLU A 169 28.82 0.26 -8.05
N PHE A 170 27.89 -0.37 -8.76
CA PHE A 170 28.18 -1.57 -9.53
C PHE A 170 28.88 -1.21 -10.83
N ASP A 171 29.84 -2.04 -11.24
CA ASP A 171 30.53 -1.89 -12.51
C ASP A 171 29.62 -2.21 -13.70
N VAL A 172 30.02 -1.80 -14.90
CA VAL A 172 29.26 -2.03 -16.14
C VAL A 172 29.00 -3.53 -16.36
N VAL A 173 29.94 -4.40 -15.98
CA VAL A 173 29.81 -5.85 -16.14
C VAL A 173 28.69 -6.42 -15.26
N THR A 174 28.54 -5.95 -14.03
CA THR A 174 27.44 -6.34 -13.14
C THR A 174 26.13 -5.73 -13.61
N LEU A 175 26.14 -4.46 -14.01
CA LEU A 175 24.95 -3.75 -14.51
C LEU A 175 24.36 -4.43 -15.77
N ASP A 176 25.19 -4.96 -16.67
CA ASP A 176 24.72 -5.70 -17.86
C ASP A 176 24.02 -7.03 -17.53
N ARG A 177 24.27 -7.59 -16.33
CA ARG A 177 23.70 -8.88 -15.89
C ARG A 177 22.45 -8.75 -15.01
N ILE A 178 22.04 -7.53 -14.67
CA ILE A 178 20.87 -7.25 -13.83
C ILE A 178 19.84 -6.40 -14.60
N LYS A 179 18.56 -6.53 -14.24
CA LYS A 179 17.48 -5.65 -14.71
C LYS A 179 17.37 -4.48 -13.72
N ARG A 180 18.06 -3.36 -14.00
CA ARG A 180 18.02 -2.15 -13.17
C ARG A 180 16.71 -1.38 -13.40
N ILE A 181 16.07 -0.98 -12.31
CA ILE A 181 14.88 -0.12 -12.29
C ILE A 181 15.16 1.07 -11.37
N ASP A 182 15.26 2.27 -11.94
CA ASP A 182 15.44 3.51 -11.18
C ASP A 182 14.08 4.07 -10.76
N VAL A 183 13.87 4.13 -9.45
CA VAL A 183 12.64 4.55 -8.79
C VAL A 183 12.82 5.90 -8.13
N GLU A 184 11.92 6.82 -8.42
CA GLU A 184 11.87 8.17 -7.87
C GLU A 184 10.66 8.33 -6.97
N GLU A 185 10.73 9.27 -6.03
CA GLU A 185 9.58 9.67 -5.25
C GLU A 185 8.50 10.31 -6.14
N ASN A 186 7.24 9.98 -5.87
CA ASN A 186 6.13 10.58 -6.58
C ASN A 186 4.96 10.76 -5.60
N PHE A 187 4.57 12.01 -5.39
CA PHE A 187 3.52 12.36 -4.43
C PHE A 187 2.16 11.83 -4.86
N GLU A 188 1.79 11.91 -6.15
CA GLU A 188 0.48 11.43 -6.64
C GLU A 188 0.32 9.93 -6.42
N VAL A 189 1.37 9.16 -6.72
CA VAL A 189 1.39 7.71 -6.49
C VAL A 189 1.34 7.39 -4.98
N TRP A 190 2.05 8.16 -4.17
CA TRP A 190 1.98 8.00 -2.71
C TRP A 190 0.62 8.38 -2.15
N LYS A 191 -0.05 9.40 -2.69
CA LYS A 191 -1.37 9.86 -2.28
C LYS A 191 -2.44 8.79 -2.51
N GLU A 192 -2.41 8.10 -3.66
CA GLU A 192 -3.27 6.93 -3.90
C GLU A 192 -3.06 5.84 -2.83
N TYR A 193 -1.79 5.57 -2.48
CA TYR A 193 -1.45 4.64 -1.39
C TYR A 193 -1.95 5.14 -0.04
N ALA A 194 -1.79 6.44 0.24
CA ALA A 194 -2.14 7.08 1.49
C ALA A 194 -3.64 6.94 1.80
N TYR A 195 -4.51 7.13 0.80
CA TYR A 195 -5.94 6.87 0.98
C TYR A 195 -6.25 5.41 1.31
N ARG A 196 -5.61 4.46 0.62
CA ARG A 196 -5.83 3.02 0.85
C ARG A 196 -5.36 2.59 2.24
N GLN A 197 -4.28 3.16 2.75
CA GLN A 197 -3.80 2.89 4.11
C GLN A 197 -4.55 3.68 5.20
N GLY A 198 -5.43 4.61 4.82
CA GLY A 198 -6.10 5.48 5.77
C GLY A 198 -5.14 6.42 6.48
N ILE A 199 -4.19 7.02 5.75
CA ILE A 199 -3.36 8.11 6.26
C ILE A 199 -4.25 9.29 6.66
N HIS A 200 -3.90 9.95 7.76
CA HIS A 200 -4.66 11.04 8.36
C HIS A 200 -4.90 12.16 7.34
N PRO A 201 -6.15 12.63 7.14
CA PRO A 201 -6.48 13.57 6.07
C PRO A 201 -5.71 14.90 6.14
N ALA A 202 -5.36 15.39 7.33
CA ALA A 202 -4.53 16.60 7.48
C ALA A 202 -3.12 16.45 6.88
N VAL A 203 -2.53 15.25 6.91
CA VAL A 203 -1.20 15.01 6.30
C VAL A 203 -1.31 15.09 4.79
N ILE A 204 -2.33 14.43 4.21
CA ILE A 204 -2.58 14.42 2.77
C ILE A 204 -2.86 15.86 2.29
N SER A 205 -3.77 16.56 2.95
CA SER A 205 -4.19 17.93 2.59
C SER A 205 -3.03 18.92 2.68
N TYR A 206 -2.19 18.82 3.71
CA TYR A 206 -0.97 19.63 3.82
C TYR A 206 -0.01 19.39 2.66
N LEU A 207 0.25 18.11 2.33
CA LEU A 207 1.19 17.76 1.27
C LEU A 207 0.67 18.10 -0.12
N GLU A 208 -0.65 18.11 -0.32
CA GLU A 208 -1.29 18.62 -1.54
C GLU A 208 -0.95 20.10 -1.76
N ILE A 209 -1.06 20.92 -0.71
CA ILE A 209 -0.74 22.35 -0.74
C ILE A 209 0.78 22.57 -0.81
N ARG A 210 1.56 21.72 -0.15
CA ARG A 210 3.02 21.84 0.01
C ARG A 210 3.76 20.63 -0.57
N ARG A 211 3.53 20.31 -1.86
CA ARG A 211 4.11 19.12 -2.52
C ARG A 211 5.63 18.98 -2.37
N LYS A 212 6.37 20.09 -2.33
CA LYS A 212 7.83 20.11 -2.12
C LYS A 212 8.28 19.58 -0.75
N ASN A 213 7.37 19.49 0.21
CA ASN A 213 7.63 18.99 1.57
C ASN A 213 7.39 17.48 1.70
N PHE A 214 6.86 16.82 0.65
CA PHE A 214 6.63 15.38 0.64
C PHE A 214 7.92 14.58 0.85
N TYR A 215 8.95 14.92 0.08
CA TYR A 215 10.24 14.27 0.15
C TYR A 215 11.37 15.29 0.02
N ARG A 216 12.26 15.34 1.00
CA ARG A 216 13.39 16.27 1.00
C ARG A 216 14.50 15.70 1.88
N ILE A 217 15.72 15.63 1.36
CA ILE A 217 16.91 15.23 2.12
C ILE A 217 18.01 16.22 1.82
N GLU A 218 18.59 16.81 2.87
CA GLU A 218 19.64 17.81 2.75
C GLU A 218 20.79 17.53 3.72
N ASN A 219 22.02 17.84 3.28
CA ASN A 219 23.19 17.84 4.14
C ASN A 219 23.43 19.27 4.64
N THR A 220 23.37 19.48 5.94
CA THR A 220 23.67 20.76 6.59
C THR A 220 24.94 20.67 7.42
N VAL A 221 25.42 21.81 7.94
CA VAL A 221 26.60 21.85 8.84
C VAL A 221 26.37 21.01 10.10
N ASP A 222 25.14 20.98 10.60
CA ASP A 222 24.75 20.26 11.83
C ASP A 222 24.36 18.79 11.58
N GLY A 223 24.44 18.33 10.33
CA GLY A 223 24.08 16.96 9.95
C GLY A 223 23.00 16.88 8.86
N LYS A 224 22.50 15.67 8.63
CA LYS A 224 21.41 15.42 7.67
C LYS A 224 20.07 15.85 8.23
N VAL A 225 19.28 16.55 7.43
CA VAL A 225 17.87 16.87 7.73
C VAL A 225 16.99 16.27 6.64
N PHE A 226 15.81 15.77 7.01
CA PHE A 226 14.97 15.06 6.05
C PHE A 226 13.47 15.04 6.38
N ALA A 227 12.68 14.91 5.32
CA ALA A 227 11.28 14.51 5.31
C ALA A 227 11.13 13.39 4.27
N THR A 228 10.45 12.30 4.64
CA THR A 228 10.28 11.13 3.75
C THR A 228 8.84 10.64 3.81
N ALA A 229 8.41 9.92 2.78
CA ALA A 229 7.07 9.31 2.72
C ALA A 229 6.78 8.42 3.96
N ARG A 230 7.76 7.61 4.39
CA ARG A 230 7.68 6.83 5.65
C ARG A 230 7.44 7.71 6.88
N GLY A 231 8.19 8.82 7.01
CA GLY A 231 8.04 9.73 8.15
C GLY A 231 6.63 10.34 8.24
N TRP A 232 6.01 10.64 7.10
CA TRP A 232 4.62 11.11 7.03
C TRP A 232 3.61 10.03 7.43
N GLU A 233 3.84 8.79 7.01
CA GLU A 233 3.01 7.64 7.39
C GLU A 233 3.08 7.36 8.89
N ASP A 234 4.28 7.34 9.47
CA ASP A 234 4.48 7.10 10.90
C ASP A 234 3.85 8.23 11.75
N LEU A 235 4.04 9.50 11.35
CA LEU A 235 3.44 10.65 12.01
C LEU A 235 1.90 10.59 11.94
N SER A 236 1.35 10.21 10.80
CA SER A 236 -0.09 10.02 10.61
C SER A 236 -0.68 9.03 11.61
N GLN A 237 -0.04 7.88 11.79
CA GLN A 237 -0.51 6.87 12.75
C GLN A 237 -0.51 7.42 14.18
N LEU A 238 0.53 8.20 14.54
CA LEU A 238 0.60 8.83 15.86
C LEU A 238 -0.53 9.84 16.06
N ILE A 239 -0.80 10.70 15.06
CA ILE A 239 -1.88 11.69 15.12
C ILE A 239 -3.21 10.99 15.41
N GLN A 240 -3.56 9.96 14.66
CA GLN A 240 -4.82 9.22 14.84
C GLN A 240 -4.95 8.65 16.25
N VAL A 241 -3.89 8.04 16.78
CA VAL A 241 -3.89 7.50 18.14
C VAL A 241 -3.99 8.62 19.17
N TYR A 242 -3.32 9.76 18.95
CA TYR A 242 -3.38 10.90 19.85
C TYR A 242 -4.77 11.51 19.90
N GLU A 243 -5.46 11.63 18.76
CA GLU A 243 -6.86 12.09 18.71
C GLU A 243 -7.78 11.16 19.53
N MET A 244 -7.62 9.84 19.40
CA MET A 244 -8.39 8.86 20.19
C MET A 244 -8.12 8.96 21.70
N LEU A 245 -6.90 9.37 22.07
CA LEU A 245 -6.47 9.55 23.46
C LEU A 245 -6.66 10.99 23.94
N GLU A 246 -7.30 11.85 23.16
CA GLU A 246 -7.50 13.28 23.45
C GLU A 246 -6.19 14.04 23.74
N LYS A 247 -5.12 13.68 23.03
CA LYS A 247 -3.79 14.31 23.09
C LYS A 247 -3.55 15.20 21.88
N THR A 248 -2.70 16.21 22.06
CA THR A 248 -2.31 17.12 20.98
C THR A 248 -0.92 16.79 20.44
N VAL A 249 -0.72 17.06 19.16
CA VAL A 249 0.56 16.92 18.47
C VAL A 249 1.15 18.31 18.28
N ASP A 250 2.23 18.60 19.02
CA ASP A 250 2.96 19.86 18.89
C ASP A 250 4.12 19.76 17.88
N ARG A 251 4.83 20.87 17.70
CA ARG A 251 5.96 20.97 16.78
C ARG A 251 7.09 20.00 17.11
N ASP A 252 7.36 19.77 18.39
CA ASP A 252 8.47 18.92 18.81
C ASP A 252 8.15 17.46 18.53
N VAL A 253 6.89 17.05 18.72
CA VAL A 253 6.38 15.73 18.28
C VAL A 253 6.49 15.58 16.77
N VAL A 254 6.04 16.55 15.97
CA VAL A 254 6.18 16.48 14.50
C VAL A 254 7.64 16.32 14.08
N TYR A 255 8.57 17.04 14.72
CA TYR A 255 9.99 16.99 14.39
C TYR A 255 10.64 15.62 14.65
N GLN A 256 10.11 14.81 15.57
CA GLN A 256 10.62 13.46 15.84
C GLN A 256 10.49 12.54 14.61
N TYR A 257 9.49 12.78 13.76
CA TYR A 257 9.21 12.00 12.55
C TYR A 257 9.67 12.72 11.28
N ILE A 258 9.45 14.04 11.22
CA ILE A 258 9.86 14.89 10.12
C ILE A 258 11.06 15.71 10.59
N GLN A 259 12.26 15.13 10.46
CA GLN A 259 13.53 15.71 10.93
C GLN A 259 14.04 16.86 10.04
N HIS A 260 13.14 17.76 9.66
CA HIS A 260 13.39 18.98 8.93
C HIS A 260 12.65 20.12 9.61
N LYS A 261 13.37 20.93 10.40
CA LYS A 261 12.79 21.93 11.34
C LYS A 261 11.77 22.88 10.71
N LEU A 262 11.98 23.31 9.46
CA LEU A 262 11.05 24.19 8.75
C LEU A 262 9.76 23.47 8.35
N ILE A 263 9.86 22.26 7.79
CA ILE A 263 8.71 21.45 7.38
C ILE A 263 7.90 21.03 8.61
N ALA A 264 8.57 20.59 9.68
CA ALA A 264 7.90 20.22 10.92
C ALA A 264 7.13 21.39 11.54
N LYS A 265 7.71 22.59 11.53
CA LYS A 265 7.04 23.82 11.99
C LYS A 265 5.82 24.15 11.12
N ASP A 266 5.99 24.10 9.80
CA ASP A 266 4.94 24.43 8.84
C ASP A 266 3.75 23.46 8.99
N PHE A 267 4.01 22.16 9.08
CA PHE A 267 2.98 21.16 9.31
C PHE A 267 2.31 21.26 10.68
N ALA A 268 3.06 21.50 11.77
CA ALA A 268 2.46 21.66 13.10
C ALA A 268 1.50 22.87 13.15
N ASN A 269 1.87 23.98 12.52
CA ASN A 269 1.00 25.15 12.38
C ASN A 269 -0.25 24.82 11.53
N TYR A 270 -0.06 24.12 10.42
CA TYR A 270 -1.15 23.67 9.56
C TYR A 270 -2.11 22.75 10.33
N LEU A 271 -1.62 21.80 11.10
CA LEU A 271 -2.43 20.86 11.88
C LEU A 271 -3.27 21.60 12.94
N ALA A 272 -2.70 22.61 13.59
CA ALA A 272 -3.46 23.46 14.52
C ALA A 272 -4.59 24.24 13.81
N LEU A 273 -4.31 24.76 12.61
CA LEU A 273 -5.34 25.41 11.77
C LEU A 273 -6.39 24.43 11.28
N TYR A 274 -6.00 23.21 10.92
CA TYR A 274 -6.90 22.14 10.50
C TYR A 274 -7.93 21.82 11.60
N TYR A 275 -7.50 21.68 12.85
CA TYR A 275 -8.42 21.49 13.98
C TYR A 275 -9.30 22.70 14.24
N LYS A 276 -8.73 23.91 14.13
CA LYS A 276 -9.49 25.15 14.26
C LYS A 276 -10.59 25.19 13.20
N TYR A 277 -10.28 24.97 11.92
CA TYR A 277 -11.25 24.99 10.82
C TYR A 277 -12.33 23.91 10.97
N LYS A 278 -11.96 22.70 11.43
CA LYS A 278 -12.94 21.66 11.73
C LYS A 278 -14.03 22.14 12.71
N GLN A 279 -13.64 22.92 13.72
CA GLN A 279 -14.57 23.51 14.70
C GLN A 279 -15.28 24.76 14.16
N ASP A 280 -14.51 25.69 13.59
CA ASP A 280 -14.97 27.00 13.10
C ASP A 280 -16.01 26.93 11.97
N TYR A 281 -16.00 25.85 11.20
CA TYR A 281 -16.93 25.57 10.11
C TYR A 281 -17.95 24.49 10.44
N ALA A 282 -17.91 23.94 11.66
CA ALA A 282 -18.81 22.88 12.11
C ALA A 282 -18.94 21.75 11.08
N VAL A 283 -17.81 21.15 10.69
CA VAL A 283 -17.74 20.20 9.56
C VAL A 283 -18.76 19.06 9.68
N GLU A 284 -19.02 18.56 10.89
CA GLU A 284 -20.02 17.50 11.11
C GLU A 284 -21.46 17.96 10.82
N ASP A 285 -21.77 19.24 10.98
CA ASP A 285 -23.08 19.80 10.61
C ASP A 285 -23.19 19.95 9.09
N LEU A 286 -22.10 20.35 8.42
CA LEU A 286 -22.05 20.40 6.95
C LEU A 286 -22.34 19.03 6.32
N LEU A 287 -21.78 17.96 6.89
CA LEU A 287 -22.00 16.58 6.44
C LEU A 287 -23.47 16.13 6.61
N LYS A 288 -24.19 16.72 7.57
CA LYS A 288 -25.62 16.47 7.80
C LYS A 288 -26.53 17.35 6.93
N GLY A 289 -25.98 18.23 6.11
CA GLY A 289 -26.77 19.16 5.30
C GLY A 289 -27.17 20.43 6.06
N GLU A 290 -26.56 20.69 7.20
CA GLU A 290 -26.91 21.79 8.10
C GLU A 290 -25.84 22.90 8.03
N TRP A 291 -26.17 24.01 7.38
CA TRP A 291 -25.34 25.22 7.44
C TRP A 291 -26.20 26.49 7.42
N ASN A 292 -25.69 27.52 8.09
CA ASN A 292 -26.31 28.84 8.09
C ASN A 292 -25.69 29.74 7.01
N PRO A 293 -26.39 30.82 6.59
CA PRO A 293 -25.86 31.77 5.61
C PRO A 293 -24.54 32.45 6.04
N SER A 294 -24.28 32.57 7.35
CA SER A 294 -23.05 33.19 7.84
C SER A 294 -21.81 32.33 7.61
N ILE A 295 -21.92 30.99 7.63
CA ILE A 295 -20.83 30.08 7.23
C ILE A 295 -20.48 30.27 5.76
N ILE A 296 -21.48 30.36 4.87
CA ILE A 296 -21.26 30.63 3.44
C ILE A 296 -20.60 31.99 3.22
N GLN A 297 -20.98 33.01 4.00
CA GLN A 297 -20.36 34.32 3.90
C GLN A 297 -18.94 34.34 4.48
N LYS A 298 -18.69 33.57 5.55
CA LYS A 298 -17.36 33.40 6.15
C LYS A 298 -16.40 32.75 5.15
N ILE A 299 -16.81 31.63 4.56
CA ILE A 299 -15.96 30.90 3.61
C ILE A 299 -15.70 31.73 2.35
N LYS A 300 -16.70 32.42 1.79
CA LYS A 300 -16.50 33.28 0.59
C LYS A 300 -15.48 34.42 0.78
N ASN A 301 -15.28 34.88 2.01
CA ASN A 301 -14.33 35.93 2.34
C ASN A 301 -12.97 35.38 2.81
N ALA A 302 -12.84 34.06 2.92
CA ALA A 302 -11.62 33.42 3.33
C ALA A 302 -10.59 33.38 2.18
N PRO A 303 -9.29 33.26 2.49
CA PRO A 303 -8.28 33.09 1.45
C PRO A 303 -8.35 31.67 0.84
N LEU A 304 -7.81 31.51 -0.37
CA LEU A 304 -7.89 30.26 -1.14
C LEU A 304 -7.30 29.04 -0.41
N ASP A 305 -6.25 29.22 0.39
CA ASP A 305 -5.66 28.17 1.21
C ASP A 305 -6.61 27.64 2.30
N GLU A 306 -7.48 28.50 2.83
CA GLU A 306 -8.55 28.11 3.74
C GLU A 306 -9.65 27.34 2.99
N HIS A 307 -10.00 27.75 1.77
CA HIS A 307 -10.96 27.00 0.93
C HIS A 307 -10.48 25.58 0.67
N LEU A 308 -9.24 25.43 0.20
CA LEU A 308 -8.64 24.12 -0.08
C LEU A 308 -8.53 23.26 1.18
N SER A 309 -8.28 23.87 2.34
CA SER A 309 -8.26 23.15 3.62
C SER A 309 -9.64 22.61 3.99
N ILE A 310 -10.72 23.35 3.70
CA ILE A 310 -12.10 22.90 3.94
C ILE A 310 -12.49 21.80 2.96
N VAL A 311 -12.11 21.92 1.68
CA VAL A 311 -12.28 20.84 0.69
C VAL A 311 -11.56 19.56 1.14
N GLY A 312 -10.32 19.69 1.65
CA GLY A 312 -9.56 18.56 2.21
C GLY A 312 -10.23 17.93 3.44
N LEU A 313 -10.76 18.74 4.36
CA LEU A 313 -11.54 18.28 5.53
C LEU A 313 -12.76 17.45 5.10
N LEU A 314 -13.58 17.99 4.18
CA LEU A 314 -14.80 17.33 3.72
C LEU A 314 -14.48 16.04 2.95
N SER A 315 -13.48 16.09 2.06
CA SER A 315 -13.00 14.90 1.32
C SER A 315 -12.45 13.83 2.26
N GLY A 316 -11.74 14.23 3.31
CA GLY A 316 -11.23 13.33 4.35
C GLY A 316 -12.34 12.59 5.08
N ARG A 317 -13.37 13.32 5.54
CA ARG A 317 -14.52 12.72 6.26
C ARG A 317 -15.36 11.82 5.36
N LEU A 318 -15.59 12.20 4.10
CA LEU A 318 -16.22 11.33 3.10
C LEU A 318 -15.39 10.07 2.86
N GLY A 319 -14.07 10.20 2.70
CA GLY A 319 -13.16 9.08 2.53
C GLY A 319 -13.22 8.09 3.69
N GLU A 320 -13.32 8.56 4.93
CA GLU A 320 -13.50 7.73 6.12
C GLU A 320 -14.86 7.00 6.12
N ALA A 321 -15.94 7.69 5.77
CA ALA A 321 -17.28 7.10 5.65
C ALA A 321 -17.32 6.00 4.58
N PHE A 322 -16.76 6.26 3.39
CA PHE A 322 -16.68 5.29 2.30
C PHE A 322 -15.80 4.10 2.65
N ALA A 323 -14.67 4.32 3.32
CA ALA A 323 -13.81 3.23 3.80
C ALA A 323 -14.51 2.37 4.86
N ALA A 324 -15.38 2.96 5.68
CA ALA A 324 -16.19 2.21 6.63
C ALA A 324 -17.24 1.34 5.92
N CYS A 325 -17.95 1.89 4.92
CA CYS A 325 -18.88 1.15 4.07
C CYS A 325 -18.19 -0.03 3.36
N TYR A 326 -17.03 0.21 2.75
CA TYR A 326 -16.23 -0.84 2.09
C TYR A 326 -15.89 -2.01 3.03
N ARG A 327 -15.50 -1.70 4.27
CA ARG A 327 -15.14 -2.74 5.25
C ARG A 327 -16.37 -3.48 5.76
N ALA A 328 -17.51 -2.81 5.90
CA ALA A 328 -18.78 -3.43 6.28
C ALA A 328 -19.29 -4.35 5.16
N ASP A 329 -19.26 -3.88 3.90
CA ASP A 329 -19.59 -4.68 2.72
C ASP A 329 -18.72 -5.94 2.59
N ALA A 330 -17.40 -5.80 2.74
CA ALA A 330 -16.50 -6.95 2.72
C ALA A 330 -16.78 -7.95 3.85
N MET A 331 -17.21 -7.47 5.04
CA MET A 331 -17.61 -8.33 6.16
C MET A 331 -18.91 -9.06 5.87
N VAL A 332 -19.96 -8.36 5.43
CA VAL A 332 -21.26 -8.94 5.07
C VAL A 332 -21.10 -9.97 3.96
N THR A 333 -20.31 -9.65 2.92
CA THR A 333 -19.97 -10.59 1.85
C THR A 333 -19.29 -11.84 2.39
N LYS A 334 -18.33 -11.69 3.30
CA LYS A 334 -17.62 -12.84 3.90
C LYS A 334 -18.56 -13.70 4.76
N ILE A 335 -19.44 -13.09 5.54
CA ILE A 335 -20.46 -13.83 6.31
C ILE A 335 -21.38 -14.59 5.37
N TYR A 336 -21.82 -13.96 4.28
CA TYR A 336 -22.69 -14.57 3.28
C TYR A 336 -22.07 -15.82 2.64
N GLU A 337 -20.77 -15.79 2.32
CA GLU A 337 -20.04 -16.97 1.80
C GLU A 337 -20.15 -18.17 2.76
N TYR A 338 -19.91 -17.96 4.06
CA TYR A 338 -20.03 -19.04 5.05
C TYR A 338 -21.49 -19.40 5.36
N MET A 339 -22.44 -18.47 5.23
CA MET A 339 -23.88 -18.77 5.29
C MET A 339 -24.32 -19.70 4.16
N LEU A 340 -23.74 -19.57 2.95
CA LEU A 340 -23.99 -20.48 1.84
C LEU A 340 -23.44 -21.88 2.14
N LEU A 341 -22.19 -21.99 2.62
CA LEU A 341 -21.60 -23.26 3.03
C LEU A 341 -22.42 -23.92 4.15
N TYR A 342 -22.85 -23.14 5.14
CA TYR A 342 -23.69 -23.65 6.23
C TYR A 342 -25.02 -24.19 5.71
N ARG A 343 -25.63 -23.51 4.71
CA ARG A 343 -26.87 -23.96 4.07
C ARG A 343 -26.68 -25.24 3.28
N GLU A 344 -25.59 -25.35 2.51
CA GLU A 344 -25.29 -26.54 1.69
C GLU A 344 -25.11 -27.78 2.56
N HIS A 345 -24.47 -27.62 3.73
CA HIS A 345 -24.21 -28.70 4.69
C HIS A 345 -25.16 -28.71 5.89
N GLN A 346 -26.32 -28.07 5.79
CA GLN A 346 -27.24 -27.82 6.92
C GLN A 346 -27.61 -29.08 7.71
N LYS A 347 -27.70 -30.25 7.06
CA LYS A 347 -28.04 -31.51 7.72
C LYS A 347 -26.93 -32.01 8.64
N GLU A 348 -25.68 -31.68 8.35
CA GLU A 348 -24.49 -32.24 9.00
C GLU A 348 -23.85 -31.22 9.92
N TRP A 349 -23.66 -29.98 9.45
CA TRP A 349 -22.94 -28.95 10.18
C TRP A 349 -23.74 -28.38 11.34
N SER A 350 -23.02 -27.95 12.37
CA SER A 350 -23.46 -27.06 13.45
C SER A 350 -22.78 -25.70 13.30
N LEU A 351 -23.19 -24.70 14.08
CA LEU A 351 -22.50 -23.42 14.13
C LEU A 351 -21.04 -23.58 14.56
N GLU A 352 -20.75 -24.51 15.47
CA GLU A 352 -19.37 -24.86 15.85
C GLU A 352 -18.56 -25.40 14.65
N THR A 353 -19.19 -26.15 13.74
CA THR A 353 -18.53 -26.63 12.51
C THR A 353 -18.22 -25.47 11.57
N VAL A 354 -19.16 -24.52 11.41
CA VAL A 354 -18.95 -23.32 10.58
C VAL A 354 -17.81 -22.48 11.14
N ILE A 355 -17.81 -22.20 12.45
CA ILE A 355 -16.73 -21.47 13.13
C ILE A 355 -15.40 -22.19 12.92
N GLY A 356 -15.35 -23.50 13.15
CA GLY A 356 -14.14 -24.30 12.93
C GLY A 356 -13.62 -24.22 11.49
N GLN A 357 -14.51 -24.20 10.50
CA GLN A 357 -14.13 -24.01 9.09
C GLN A 357 -13.52 -22.62 8.86
N ILE A 358 -14.13 -21.55 9.40
CA ILE A 358 -13.58 -20.18 9.30
C ILE A 358 -12.20 -20.11 9.94
N THR A 359 -12.03 -20.68 11.14
CA THR A 359 -10.73 -20.73 11.84
C THR A 359 -9.70 -21.49 11.01
N GLN A 360 -10.07 -22.63 10.42
CA GLN A 360 -9.18 -23.42 9.58
C GLN A 360 -8.74 -22.66 8.33
N ASP A 361 -9.66 -21.97 7.64
CA ASP A 361 -9.35 -21.17 6.46
C ASP A 361 -8.44 -19.98 6.82
N LEU A 362 -8.69 -19.35 7.97
CA LEU A 362 -7.85 -18.29 8.51
C LEU A 362 -6.43 -18.78 8.80
N GLU A 363 -6.29 -19.91 9.49
CA GLU A 363 -5.00 -20.53 9.81
C GLU A 363 -4.25 -20.97 8.56
N ALA A 364 -4.95 -21.57 7.59
CA ALA A 364 -4.37 -21.98 6.31
C ALA A 364 -3.84 -20.76 5.54
N GLY A 365 -4.62 -19.68 5.45
CA GLY A 365 -4.20 -18.45 4.80
C GLY A 365 -3.02 -17.76 5.50
N LYS A 366 -2.99 -17.78 6.84
CA LYS A 366 -1.85 -17.30 7.64
C LYS A 366 -0.60 -18.14 7.44
N LYS A 367 -0.73 -19.46 7.45
CA LYS A 367 0.37 -20.39 7.25
C LYS A 367 0.99 -20.23 5.86
N ALA A 368 0.16 -20.02 4.84
CA ALA A 368 0.59 -19.72 3.47
C ALA A 368 1.13 -18.28 3.29
N GLU A 369 0.93 -17.41 4.28
CA GLU A 369 1.27 -15.98 4.26
C GLU A 369 0.63 -15.19 3.10
N GLN A 370 -0.54 -15.65 2.65
CA GLN A 370 -1.26 -15.06 1.51
C GLN A 370 -2.33 -14.05 1.92
N LEU A 371 -2.70 -14.01 3.20
CA LEU A 371 -3.70 -13.06 3.68
C LEU A 371 -3.12 -11.65 3.81
N THR A 372 -3.86 -10.68 3.29
CA THR A 372 -3.69 -9.27 3.67
C THR A 372 -4.22 -9.03 5.08
N ARG A 373 -3.75 -7.95 5.72
CA ARG A 373 -4.24 -7.55 7.04
C ARG A 373 -5.75 -7.24 7.03
N THR A 374 -6.27 -6.75 5.91
CA THR A 374 -7.69 -6.47 5.73
C THR A 374 -8.49 -7.77 5.66
N GLU A 375 -8.06 -8.73 4.83
CA GLU A 375 -8.73 -10.04 4.74
C GLU A 375 -8.73 -10.79 6.07
N GLU A 376 -7.59 -10.78 6.79
CA GLU A 376 -7.51 -11.38 8.13
C GLU A 376 -8.55 -10.76 9.09
N LYS A 377 -8.63 -9.42 9.14
CA LYS A 377 -9.63 -8.73 9.98
C LYS A 377 -11.06 -9.03 9.53
N THR A 378 -11.32 -9.12 8.23
CA THR A 378 -12.63 -9.47 7.69
C THR A 378 -13.05 -10.87 8.11
N MET A 379 -12.14 -11.86 8.01
CA MET A 379 -12.40 -13.23 8.47
C MET A 379 -12.63 -13.30 9.98
N GLN A 380 -11.83 -12.60 10.79
CA GLN A 380 -12.02 -12.53 12.25
C GLN A 380 -13.38 -11.93 12.63
N LYS A 381 -13.84 -10.91 11.89
CA LYS A 381 -15.18 -10.34 12.10
C LYS A 381 -16.29 -11.30 11.71
N ALA A 382 -16.11 -12.06 10.62
CA ALA A 382 -17.07 -13.10 10.23
C ALA A 382 -17.14 -14.21 11.29
N GLU A 383 -16.00 -14.68 11.80
CA GLU A 383 -15.92 -15.63 12.90
C GLU A 383 -16.68 -15.12 14.15
N ALA A 384 -16.43 -13.86 14.54
CA ALA A 384 -17.10 -13.23 15.68
C ALA A 384 -18.63 -13.11 15.49
N PHE A 385 -19.10 -12.92 14.26
CA PHE A 385 -20.53 -12.95 13.95
C PHE A 385 -21.13 -14.34 14.24
N PHE A 386 -20.53 -15.42 13.72
CA PHE A 386 -21.04 -16.77 13.94
C PHE A 386 -20.93 -17.21 15.40
N GLU A 387 -19.90 -16.77 16.13
CA GLU A 387 -19.80 -16.99 17.58
C GLU A 387 -20.93 -16.28 18.35
N THR A 388 -21.22 -15.04 17.98
CA THR A 388 -22.35 -14.30 18.58
C THR A 388 -23.68 -15.00 18.28
N ALA A 389 -23.86 -15.49 17.05
CA ALA A 389 -25.05 -16.23 16.66
C ALA A 389 -25.18 -17.54 17.46
N ARG A 390 -24.09 -18.28 17.65
CA ARG A 390 -24.05 -19.50 18.47
C ARG A 390 -24.45 -19.27 19.92
N ILE A 391 -24.04 -18.15 20.51
CA ILE A 391 -24.42 -17.80 21.90
C ILE A 391 -25.92 -17.47 21.99
N ARG A 392 -26.50 -16.86 20.96
CA ARG A 392 -27.92 -16.45 20.94
C ARG A 392 -28.87 -17.59 20.60
N VAL A 393 -28.42 -18.56 19.80
CA VAL A 393 -29.26 -19.67 19.33
C VAL A 393 -28.99 -20.92 20.15
N ASN A 394 -30.03 -21.46 20.81
CA ASN A 394 -29.93 -22.74 21.49
C ASN A 394 -30.10 -23.90 20.49
N GLU A 395 -28.99 -24.35 19.91
CA GLU A 395 -28.93 -25.48 18.96
C GLU A 395 -29.55 -26.79 19.51
N SER A 396 -29.60 -26.95 20.84
CA SER A 396 -30.12 -28.17 21.47
C SER A 396 -31.66 -28.24 21.53
N SER A 397 -32.33 -27.13 21.21
CA SER A 397 -33.78 -26.97 21.43
C SER A 397 -34.61 -26.77 20.16
N GLY A 398 -33.97 -26.53 19.01
CA GLY A 398 -34.63 -26.29 17.73
C GLY A 398 -34.23 -27.31 16.65
N SER A 399 -34.99 -27.38 15.56
CA SER A 399 -34.53 -28.08 14.36
C SER A 399 -33.37 -27.32 13.72
N LYS A 400 -32.53 -27.99 12.93
CA LYS A 400 -31.43 -27.34 12.21
C LYS A 400 -31.91 -26.26 11.24
N GLU A 401 -33.12 -26.41 10.72
CA GLU A 401 -33.80 -25.38 9.94
C GLU A 401 -34.11 -24.14 10.76
N ALA A 402 -34.69 -24.29 11.95
CA ALA A 402 -34.99 -23.16 12.83
C ALA A 402 -33.71 -22.44 13.32
N VAL A 403 -32.63 -23.18 13.57
CA VAL A 403 -31.31 -22.59 13.90
C VAL A 403 -30.79 -21.75 12.74
N TYR A 404 -30.82 -22.30 11.52
CA TYR A 404 -30.37 -21.58 10.33
C TYR A 404 -31.20 -20.30 10.08
N ASP A 405 -32.52 -20.38 10.21
CA ASP A 405 -33.41 -19.23 10.00
C ASP A 405 -33.14 -18.11 11.01
N GLU A 406 -32.81 -18.43 12.26
CA GLU A 406 -32.43 -17.44 13.27
C GLU A 406 -31.06 -16.79 12.96
N VAL A 407 -30.08 -17.57 12.51
CA VAL A 407 -28.79 -17.01 12.05
C VAL A 407 -28.98 -16.15 10.81
N LYS A 408 -29.88 -16.54 9.90
CA LYS A 408 -30.27 -15.76 8.72
C LYS A 408 -30.88 -14.42 9.10
N SER A 409 -31.77 -14.39 10.09
CA SER A 409 -32.35 -13.15 10.64
C SER A 409 -31.26 -12.21 11.19
N GLN A 410 -30.26 -12.75 11.90
CA GLN A 410 -29.13 -11.96 12.38
C GLN A 410 -28.26 -11.42 11.23
N PHE A 411 -28.05 -12.21 10.17
CA PHE A 411 -27.35 -11.77 8.96
C PHE A 411 -28.13 -10.66 8.24
N GLU A 412 -29.46 -10.79 8.12
CA GLU A 412 -30.33 -9.76 7.53
C GLU A 412 -30.22 -8.44 8.30
N ALA A 413 -30.15 -8.48 9.63
CA ALA A 413 -29.93 -7.27 10.44
C ALA A 413 -28.55 -6.62 10.22
N GLU A 414 -27.49 -7.39 9.95
CA GLU A 414 -26.18 -6.82 9.57
C GLU A 414 -26.20 -6.23 8.15
N ALA A 415 -26.96 -6.84 7.23
CA ALA A 415 -27.16 -6.30 5.88
C ALA A 415 -27.97 -5.00 5.90
N GLU A 416 -29.01 -4.90 6.74
CA GLU A 416 -29.80 -3.68 6.94
C GLU A 416 -28.93 -2.54 7.50
N ARG A 417 -28.05 -2.82 8.48
CA ARG A 417 -27.09 -1.81 8.98
C ARG A 417 -26.13 -1.32 7.91
N LEU A 418 -25.68 -2.20 7.01
CA LEU A 418 -24.84 -1.80 5.88
C LEU A 418 -25.62 -0.88 4.92
N GLU A 419 -26.89 -1.17 4.67
CA GLU A 419 -27.78 -0.34 3.85
C GLU A 419 -27.94 1.05 4.48
N GLU A 420 -28.30 1.13 5.77
CA GLU A 420 -28.40 2.40 6.52
C GLU A 420 -27.10 3.21 6.47
N GLN A 421 -25.95 2.56 6.71
CA GLN A 421 -24.64 3.21 6.66
C GLN A 421 -24.30 3.73 5.26
N THR A 422 -24.71 3.00 4.23
CA THR A 422 -24.50 3.37 2.82
C THR A 422 -25.37 4.55 2.44
N GLU A 423 -26.64 4.57 2.87
CA GLU A 423 -27.53 5.71 2.69
C GLU A 423 -27.01 6.96 3.39
N GLU A 424 -26.52 6.82 4.63
CA GLU A 424 -25.92 7.93 5.38
C GLU A 424 -24.72 8.52 4.62
N ALA A 425 -23.79 7.67 4.16
CA ALA A 425 -22.62 8.11 3.40
C ALA A 425 -22.99 8.74 2.04
N ALA A 426 -24.01 8.24 1.36
CA ALA A 426 -24.54 8.82 0.13
C ALA A 426 -25.15 10.21 0.39
N GLY A 427 -25.92 10.36 1.49
CA GLY A 427 -26.46 11.63 1.96
C GLY A 427 -25.36 12.64 2.28
N MET A 428 -24.30 12.22 2.99
CA MET A 428 -23.13 13.08 3.24
C MET A 428 -22.51 13.58 1.94
N LEU A 429 -22.31 12.71 0.94
CA LEU A 429 -21.75 13.11 -0.35
C LEU A 429 -22.62 14.17 -1.04
N GLN A 430 -23.94 13.97 -1.04
CA GLN A 430 -24.89 14.92 -1.60
C GLN A 430 -24.85 16.27 -0.88
N HIS A 431 -24.81 16.26 0.45
CA HIS A 431 -24.74 17.48 1.25
C HIS A 431 -23.43 18.25 1.01
N VAL A 432 -22.31 17.55 0.88
CA VAL A 432 -21.02 18.17 0.55
C VAL A 432 -21.07 18.83 -0.83
N PHE A 433 -21.62 18.18 -1.84
CA PHE A 433 -21.79 18.81 -3.16
C PHE A 433 -22.68 20.06 -3.09
N ALA A 434 -23.82 19.98 -2.39
CA ALA A 434 -24.73 21.11 -2.24
C ALA A 434 -24.07 22.28 -1.50
N PHE A 435 -23.28 21.99 -0.46
CA PHE A 435 -22.50 22.98 0.26
C PHE A 435 -21.46 23.66 -0.64
N LEU A 436 -20.67 22.88 -1.38
CA LEU A 436 -19.64 23.42 -2.28
C LEU A 436 -20.25 24.23 -3.42
N GLU A 437 -21.40 23.83 -3.97
CA GLU A 437 -22.12 24.60 -4.98
C GLU A 437 -22.65 25.93 -4.41
N ALA A 438 -23.17 25.95 -3.19
CA ALA A 438 -23.62 27.18 -2.52
C ALA A 438 -22.47 28.13 -2.14
N ALA A 439 -21.35 27.54 -1.70
CA ALA A 439 -20.16 28.26 -1.24
C ALA A 439 -19.33 28.82 -2.41
N PHE A 440 -19.11 28.02 -3.45
CA PHE A 440 -18.13 28.31 -4.49
C PHE A 440 -18.68 28.19 -5.93
N GLY A 441 -19.77 27.44 -6.14
CA GLY A 441 -20.30 27.16 -7.48
C GLY A 441 -19.36 26.29 -8.32
N GLU A 442 -19.45 26.40 -9.65
CA GLU A 442 -18.55 25.76 -10.60
C GLU A 442 -17.19 26.48 -10.61
N SER A 443 -16.34 26.09 -9.67
CA SER A 443 -15.10 26.77 -9.31
C SER A 443 -13.93 25.79 -9.19
N GLN A 444 -12.72 26.33 -9.04
CA GLN A 444 -11.50 25.57 -8.80
C GLN A 444 -11.56 24.70 -7.54
N GLU A 445 -12.35 25.08 -6.53
CA GLU A 445 -12.63 24.28 -5.33
C GLU A 445 -13.44 23.01 -5.64
N MET A 446 -14.45 23.12 -6.53
CA MET A 446 -15.21 21.97 -7.00
C MET A 446 -14.33 21.02 -7.82
N VAL A 447 -13.45 21.56 -8.67
CA VAL A 447 -12.46 20.78 -9.44
C VAL A 447 -11.51 20.05 -8.50
N ALA A 448 -10.98 20.75 -7.47
CA ALA A 448 -10.13 20.13 -6.46
C ALA A 448 -10.87 18.99 -5.75
N PHE A 449 -12.12 19.21 -5.32
CA PHE A 449 -12.93 18.19 -4.67
C PHE A 449 -13.13 16.93 -5.54
N ILE A 450 -13.50 17.09 -6.81
CA ILE A 450 -13.64 15.96 -7.75
C ILE A 450 -12.31 15.23 -7.95
N THR A 451 -11.21 15.97 -8.02
CA THR A 451 -9.86 15.39 -8.14
C THR A 451 -9.51 14.55 -6.91
N GLU A 452 -9.84 15.02 -5.70
CA GLU A 452 -9.68 14.25 -4.46
C GLU A 452 -10.50 12.96 -4.48
N LEU A 453 -11.78 13.03 -4.91
CA LEU A 453 -12.64 11.84 -5.02
C LEU A 453 -12.10 10.82 -6.03
N ASN A 454 -11.52 11.28 -7.14
CA ASN A 454 -10.94 10.40 -8.16
C ASN A 454 -9.62 9.74 -7.69
N ALA A 455 -8.84 10.42 -6.86
CA ALA A 455 -7.60 9.90 -6.31
C ALA A 455 -7.84 8.91 -5.14
N ASN A 456 -8.97 9.02 -4.44
CA ASN A 456 -9.31 8.16 -3.31
C ASN A 456 -9.99 6.86 -3.78
N TYR A 457 -9.32 5.73 -3.56
CA TYR A 457 -9.83 4.39 -3.89
C TYR A 457 -11.23 4.10 -3.34
N TYR A 458 -11.50 4.47 -2.08
CA TYR A 458 -12.79 4.19 -1.45
C TYR A 458 -13.89 5.07 -2.01
N SER A 459 -13.58 6.33 -2.37
CA SER A 459 -14.52 7.20 -3.06
C SER A 459 -14.89 6.67 -4.44
N VAL A 460 -13.90 6.28 -5.24
CA VAL A 460 -14.14 5.68 -6.58
C VAL A 460 -14.98 4.40 -6.47
N TRP A 461 -14.65 3.52 -5.52
CA TRP A 461 -15.45 2.32 -5.27
C TRP A 461 -16.89 2.68 -4.87
N PHE A 462 -17.07 3.55 -3.89
CA PHE A 462 -18.39 3.89 -3.36
C PHE A 462 -19.29 4.52 -4.44
N ILE A 463 -18.75 5.45 -5.22
CA ILE A 463 -19.48 6.13 -6.31
C ILE A 463 -19.82 5.15 -7.44
N LYS A 464 -18.95 4.18 -7.72
CA LYS A 464 -19.21 3.17 -8.74
C LYS A 464 -20.35 2.24 -8.32
N GLU A 465 -20.38 1.81 -7.06
CA GLU A 465 -21.39 0.86 -6.56
C GLU A 465 -22.74 1.55 -6.27
N ASN A 466 -22.74 2.79 -5.78
CA ASN A 466 -23.97 3.47 -5.33
C ASN A 466 -24.44 4.63 -6.24
N GLY A 467 -23.56 5.13 -7.11
CA GLY A 467 -23.85 6.29 -7.96
C GLY A 467 -23.79 7.64 -7.24
N SER A 468 -23.68 8.71 -8.02
CA SER A 468 -23.83 10.10 -7.55
C SER A 468 -24.04 11.03 -8.73
N ASP A 469 -25.27 11.53 -8.91
CA ASP A 469 -25.62 12.41 -10.04
C ASP A 469 -24.78 13.69 -10.05
N ALA A 470 -24.56 14.29 -8.87
CA ALA A 470 -23.73 15.48 -8.71
C ALA A 470 -22.29 15.21 -9.17
N TYR A 471 -21.68 14.10 -8.73
CA TYR A 471 -20.35 13.71 -9.18
C TYR A 471 -20.30 13.53 -10.71
N TYR A 472 -21.24 12.79 -11.31
CA TYR A 472 -21.23 12.56 -12.75
C TYR A 472 -21.42 13.85 -13.56
N ARG A 473 -22.24 14.79 -13.06
CA ARG A 473 -22.42 16.12 -13.66
C ARG A 473 -21.09 16.89 -13.69
N TYR A 474 -20.44 17.04 -12.54
CA TYR A 474 -19.22 17.85 -12.43
C TYR A 474 -17.99 17.18 -13.05
N ASN A 475 -17.84 15.86 -12.89
CA ASN A 475 -16.74 15.09 -13.48
C ASN A 475 -16.79 15.11 -15.02
N LYS A 476 -18.01 15.05 -15.61
CA LYS A 476 -18.18 15.21 -17.05
C LYS A 476 -17.70 16.59 -17.51
N GLY A 477 -18.09 17.66 -16.80
CA GLY A 477 -17.62 19.03 -17.09
C GLY A 477 -16.10 19.14 -17.14
N LEU A 478 -15.42 18.58 -16.14
CA LEU A 478 -13.95 18.56 -16.04
C LEU A 478 -13.30 17.83 -17.23
N LEU A 479 -13.79 16.65 -17.61
CA LEU A 479 -13.28 15.89 -18.75
C LEU A 479 -13.46 16.64 -20.09
N PHE A 480 -14.53 17.44 -20.22
CA PHE A 480 -14.74 18.28 -21.41
C PHE A 480 -13.75 19.45 -21.47
N GLU A 481 -13.49 20.11 -20.35
CA GLU A 481 -12.51 21.20 -20.24
C GLU A 481 -11.08 20.73 -20.49
N GLU A 482 -10.67 19.60 -19.89
CA GLU A 482 -9.34 19.00 -20.15
C GLU A 482 -9.17 18.64 -21.63
N ARG A 483 -10.22 18.07 -22.25
CA ARG A 483 -10.20 17.74 -23.68
C ARG A 483 -10.10 18.99 -24.56
N GLN A 484 -10.78 20.08 -24.20
CA GLN A 484 -10.67 21.36 -24.91
C GLN A 484 -9.29 21.99 -24.75
N GLN A 485 -8.72 22.02 -23.55
CA GLN A 485 -7.36 22.54 -23.32
C GLN A 485 -6.30 21.75 -24.08
N LYS A 486 -6.43 20.43 -24.15
CA LYS A 486 -5.52 19.58 -24.93
C LYS A 486 -5.60 19.87 -26.43
N ILE A 487 -6.80 20.12 -26.96
CA ILE A 487 -7.00 20.52 -28.35
C ILE A 487 -6.42 21.91 -28.62
N LEU A 488 -6.65 22.88 -27.72
CA LEU A 488 -6.12 24.24 -27.85
C LEU A 488 -4.59 24.26 -27.78
N GLY A 489 -3.97 23.53 -26.86
CA GLY A 489 -2.51 23.39 -26.77
C GLY A 489 -1.91 22.74 -28.01
N GLN A 490 -2.58 21.74 -28.59
CA GLN A 490 -2.16 21.15 -29.87
C GLN A 490 -2.28 22.13 -31.04
N MET A 491 -3.30 23.00 -31.03
CA MET A 491 -3.44 24.05 -32.05
C MET A 491 -2.36 25.12 -31.90
N GLU A 492 -2.03 25.53 -30.67
CA GLU A 492 -0.92 26.47 -30.40
C GLU A 492 0.44 25.88 -30.79
N GLU A 493 0.70 24.59 -30.51
CA GLU A 493 1.92 23.92 -30.97
C GLU A 493 2.01 23.89 -32.50
N VAL A 494 0.91 23.58 -33.19
CA VAL A 494 0.85 23.58 -34.67
C VAL A 494 1.02 24.99 -35.23
N GLU A 495 0.42 26.01 -34.61
CA GLU A 495 0.57 27.41 -35.00
C GLU A 495 2.00 27.92 -34.77
N THR A 496 2.65 27.49 -33.69
CA THR A 496 4.05 27.79 -33.39
C THR A 496 4.99 27.14 -34.41
N LEU A 497 4.71 25.89 -34.81
CA LEU A 497 5.45 25.17 -35.84
C LEU A 497 5.25 25.80 -37.24
N LEU A 498 4.04 26.21 -37.58
CA LEU A 498 3.74 26.92 -38.82
C LEU A 498 4.43 28.29 -38.88
N ASN A 499 4.42 29.05 -37.79
CA ASN A 499 5.09 30.34 -37.70
C ASN A 499 6.62 30.23 -37.69
N ALA A 500 7.19 29.14 -37.18
CA ALA A 500 8.61 28.84 -37.28
C ALA A 500 9.04 28.45 -38.71
N GLY A 501 8.20 27.72 -39.45
CA GLY A 501 8.44 27.32 -40.84
C GLY A 501 8.26 28.44 -41.87
N ILE A 502 7.53 29.52 -41.55
CA ILE A 502 7.37 30.69 -42.42
C ILE A 502 8.53 31.71 -42.23
N LYS A 503 9.32 31.58 -41.16
CA LYS A 503 10.51 32.42 -40.89
C LYS A 503 11.84 31.78 -41.31
N SER A 504 11.82 30.59 -41.91
CA SER A 504 12.94 29.97 -42.63
C SER A 504 12.76 30.11 -44.13
#